data_AF-A0A0E3BC33-F1
#
_entry.id   AF-A0A0E3BC33-F1
#
_cell.length_a   1.000
_cell.length_b   1.000
_cell.length_c   1.000
_cell.angle_alpha   90.00
_cell.angle_beta   90.00
_cell.angle_gamma   90.00
#
_symmetry.space_group_name_H-M   'P 1'
#
loop_
_entity.id
_entity.type
_entity.pdbx_description
1 polymer ?
#
loop_
_entity_poly.entity_id
_entity_poly.type
_entity_poly.pdbx_seq_one_letter_code
_entity_poly.pdbx_strand_id
1 'polypeptide(L)'
;MMFVTPLVREDLARIPTSIEGKFYLGGPYTFDDLLREPDDYGDEEIDWHSAQIKQSGNVQARTAQIDITSAHHRVKPGAWPGGPSRVDYTMRYLYREAINTEILGVVLLKVSHEIHGVSKGFQTVCKKVIQSIYVRPSNQGRGIARILLAVVLEAAPDVCVHPQFSVEGARLFGFDREGRRG
;
A
#
# COMPACT_ATOMS: atom_id res chain seq x y z
N MET A 1 15.82 -7.57 9.50
CA MET A 1 14.87 -8.70 9.53
C MET A 1 13.71 -8.32 10.42
N MET A 2 12.50 -8.25 9.87
CA MET A 2 11.30 -7.71 10.50
C MET A 2 10.40 -8.82 11.04
N PHE A 3 9.68 -8.62 12.14
CA PHE A 3 8.72 -9.59 12.67
C PHE A 3 7.28 -9.09 12.49
N VAL A 4 6.56 -9.69 11.55
CA VAL A 4 5.21 -9.25 11.16
C VAL A 4 4.16 -10.11 11.84
N THR A 5 3.24 -9.46 12.58
CA THR A 5 1.98 -10.09 12.98
C THR A 5 0.91 -9.74 11.94
N PRO A 6 0.39 -10.71 11.16
CA PRO A 6 -0.67 -10.42 10.19
C PRO A 6 -1.91 -9.89 10.90
N LEU A 7 -2.56 -8.88 10.30
CA LEU A 7 -3.78 -8.30 10.86
C LEU A 7 -4.87 -9.38 11.04
N VAL A 8 -5.55 -9.37 12.18
CA VAL A 8 -6.76 -10.19 12.37
C VAL A 8 -7.99 -9.46 11.82
N ARG A 9 -9.15 -10.13 11.81
CA ARG A 9 -10.36 -9.59 11.16
C ARG A 9 -10.86 -8.31 11.84
N GLU A 10 -10.58 -8.22 13.13
CA GLU A 10 -10.99 -7.19 14.07
C GLU A 10 -10.15 -5.91 13.94
N ASP A 11 -8.84 -6.03 13.66
CA ASP A 11 -7.96 -4.88 13.44
C ASP A 11 -8.32 -4.14 12.16
N LEU A 12 -8.68 -4.89 11.10
CA LEU A 12 -9.12 -4.34 9.82
C LEU A 12 -10.42 -3.52 9.94
N ALA A 13 -11.27 -3.81 10.93
CA ALA A 13 -12.49 -3.05 11.19
C ALA A 13 -12.24 -1.70 11.91
N ARG A 14 -11.01 -1.46 12.39
CA ARG A 14 -10.61 -0.18 13.02
C ARG A 14 -10.01 0.82 12.04
N ILE A 15 -9.75 0.41 10.80
CA ILE A 15 -9.32 1.31 9.73
C ILE A 15 -10.49 2.27 9.42
N PRO A 16 -10.34 3.60 9.57
CA PRO A 16 -11.45 4.53 9.49
C PRO A 16 -12.24 4.44 8.18
N THR A 17 -13.57 4.29 8.28
CA THR A 17 -14.50 4.18 7.15
C THR A 17 -14.70 5.48 6.35
N SER A 18 -14.03 6.56 6.74
CA SER A 18 -14.42 7.93 6.41
C SER A 18 -13.83 8.47 5.10
N ILE A 19 -14.12 7.85 3.95
CA ILE A 19 -14.32 8.62 2.70
C ILE A 19 -15.37 7.91 1.79
N GLU A 20 -16.40 8.65 1.39
CA GLU A 20 -17.39 8.23 0.39
C GLU A 20 -16.91 8.48 -1.06
N GLY A 21 -17.18 7.55 -1.98
CA GLY A 21 -17.57 7.92 -3.36
C GLY A 21 -16.65 7.57 -4.54
N LYS A 22 -17.13 6.60 -5.34
CA LYS A 22 -16.94 6.36 -6.80
C LYS A 22 -15.60 5.80 -7.32
N PHE A 23 -15.76 5.04 -8.41
CA PHE A 23 -14.90 3.97 -8.93
C PHE A 23 -13.58 4.41 -9.59
N TYR A 24 -12.60 3.51 -9.61
CA TYR A 24 -11.46 3.54 -10.54
C TYR A 24 -11.46 2.27 -11.41
N LEU A 25 -11.85 2.41 -12.67
CA LEU A 25 -11.86 1.35 -13.68
C LEU A 25 -10.50 1.33 -14.41
N GLY A 26 -9.47 0.84 -13.71
CA GLY A 26 -8.13 0.68 -14.27
C GLY A 26 -7.34 1.98 -14.40
N GLY A 27 -6.04 1.89 -14.12
CA GLY A 27 -5.07 2.83 -14.66
C GLY A 27 -4.65 2.40 -16.08
N PRO A 28 -3.58 2.98 -16.65
CA PRO A 28 -2.97 2.44 -17.86
C PRO A 28 -2.32 1.06 -17.66
N TYR A 29 -2.25 0.60 -16.40
CA TYR A 29 -1.66 -0.67 -15.98
C TYR A 29 -2.76 -1.70 -15.67
N THR A 30 -2.53 -2.93 -16.14
CA THR A 30 -3.26 -4.11 -15.67
C THR A 30 -2.93 -4.39 -14.20
N PHE A 31 -3.75 -5.20 -13.51
CA PHE A 31 -3.43 -5.56 -12.13
C PHE A 31 -2.13 -6.36 -12.01
N ASP A 32 -1.75 -7.12 -13.04
CA ASP A 32 -0.52 -7.90 -13.06
C ASP A 32 0.73 -7.03 -13.28
N ASP A 33 0.62 -5.88 -13.96
CA ASP A 33 1.70 -4.88 -14.04
C ASP A 33 2.04 -4.29 -12.65
N LEU A 34 1.11 -4.33 -11.67
CA LEU A 34 1.43 -3.96 -10.28
C LEU A 34 2.35 -4.97 -9.58
N LEU A 35 2.53 -6.16 -10.16
CA LEU A 35 3.47 -7.21 -9.73
C LEU A 35 4.76 -7.23 -10.58
N ARG A 36 4.99 -6.23 -11.44
CA ARG A 36 6.27 -6.07 -12.17
C ARG A 36 7.46 -6.00 -11.23
N GLU A 37 8.65 -6.37 -11.70
CA GLU A 37 9.87 -6.12 -10.94
C GLU A 37 10.13 -4.60 -10.88
N PRO A 38 10.74 -4.08 -9.80
CA PRO A 38 11.02 -2.65 -9.69
C PRO A 38 11.99 -2.19 -10.79
N ASP A 39 12.99 -3.02 -11.09
CA ASP A 39 14.04 -2.78 -12.08
C ASP A 39 13.51 -2.73 -13.53
N ASP A 40 12.32 -3.27 -13.83
CA ASP A 40 11.77 -3.39 -15.19
C ASP A 40 11.70 -2.05 -15.95
N TYR A 41 11.49 -0.94 -15.22
CA TYR A 41 11.46 0.42 -15.77
C TYR A 41 12.56 1.34 -15.21
N GLY A 42 13.38 0.86 -14.25
CA GLY A 42 14.49 1.63 -13.65
C GLY A 42 14.07 2.94 -12.95
N ASP A 43 12.83 3.04 -12.50
CA ASP A 43 12.18 4.26 -12.00
C ASP A 43 11.81 4.22 -10.51
N GLU A 44 12.18 3.12 -9.82
CA GLU A 44 11.93 2.90 -8.41
C GLU A 44 13.24 2.70 -7.63
N GLU A 45 13.37 3.35 -6.48
CA GLU A 45 14.40 3.00 -5.47
C GLU A 45 13.86 1.85 -4.59
N ILE A 46 14.70 0.87 -4.25
CA ILE A 46 14.30 -0.37 -3.55
C ILE A 46 14.99 -0.50 -2.19
N ASP A 47 14.21 -0.75 -1.15
CA ASP A 47 14.67 -1.16 0.18
C ASP A 47 14.15 -2.58 0.51
N TRP A 48 15.06 -3.48 0.91
CA TRP A 48 14.83 -4.92 0.93
C TRP A 48 14.68 -5.45 2.36
N HIS A 49 13.49 -5.95 2.73
CA HIS A 49 13.19 -6.41 4.10
C HIS A 49 12.80 -7.88 4.19
N SER A 50 13.71 -8.72 4.69
CA SER A 50 13.35 -10.10 5.05
C SER A 50 12.44 -10.13 6.28
N ALA A 51 11.33 -10.84 6.19
CA ALA A 51 10.25 -10.86 7.18
C ALA A 51 10.02 -12.26 7.78
N GLN A 52 9.86 -12.32 9.10
CA GLN A 52 9.32 -13.46 9.83
C GLN A 52 7.85 -13.18 10.14
N ILE A 53 6.97 -14.05 9.68
CA ILE A 53 5.52 -13.91 9.80
C ILE A 53 5.01 -14.80 10.92
N LYS A 54 4.42 -14.19 11.94
CA LYS A 54 3.73 -14.89 13.03
C LYS A 54 2.56 -15.70 12.46
N GLN A 55 2.52 -16.99 12.79
CA GLN A 55 1.36 -17.84 12.53
C GLN A 55 0.49 -17.98 13.79
N SER A 56 -0.77 -18.37 13.60
CA SER A 56 -1.72 -18.64 14.69
C SER A 56 -1.49 -20.03 15.29
N GLY A 57 -1.41 -20.12 16.63
CA GLY A 57 -1.19 -21.37 17.36
C GLY A 57 0.29 -21.75 17.48
N ASN A 58 0.58 -23.05 17.61
CA ASN A 58 1.94 -23.59 17.81
C ASN A 58 2.69 -23.86 16.49
N VAL A 59 2.31 -23.21 15.39
CA VAL A 59 2.97 -23.41 14.08
C VAL A 59 4.20 -22.50 13.98
N GLN A 60 5.30 -23.01 13.41
CA GLN A 60 6.50 -22.20 13.17
C GLN A 60 6.20 -20.97 12.31
N ALA A 61 6.88 -19.85 12.62
CA ALA A 61 6.77 -18.62 11.84
C ALA A 61 7.21 -18.85 10.39
N ARG A 62 6.42 -18.36 9.41
CA ARG A 62 6.80 -18.44 7.98
C ARG A 62 7.79 -17.33 7.66
N THR A 63 8.87 -17.62 6.96
CA THR A 63 9.73 -16.60 6.37
C THR A 63 9.17 -16.11 5.04
N ALA A 64 9.36 -14.82 4.76
CA ALA A 64 9.02 -14.18 3.50
C ALA A 64 10.03 -13.06 3.19
N GLN A 65 9.96 -12.53 1.98
CA GLN A 65 10.68 -11.32 1.61
C GLN A 65 9.64 -10.23 1.28
N ILE A 66 9.84 -9.03 1.82
CA ILE A 66 8.99 -7.86 1.61
C ILE A 66 9.87 -6.74 1.08
N ASP A 67 9.60 -6.26 -0.12
CA ASP A 67 10.38 -5.18 -0.73
C ASP A 67 9.55 -3.90 -0.65
N ILE A 68 10.17 -2.82 -0.20
CA ILE A 68 9.55 -1.50 -0.12
C ILE A 68 10.22 -0.65 -1.18
N THR A 69 9.48 -0.33 -2.24
CA THR A 69 9.98 0.54 -3.30
C THR A 69 9.36 1.92 -3.22
N SER A 70 10.04 2.92 -3.78
CA SER A 70 9.49 4.27 -3.97
C SER A 70 9.75 4.78 -5.37
N ALA A 71 8.71 5.31 -6.01
CA ALA A 71 8.67 5.65 -7.43
C ALA A 71 8.08 7.05 -7.65
N HIS A 72 8.53 7.69 -8.74
CA HIS A 72 7.98 8.91 -9.34
C HIS A 72 7.70 10.08 -8.37
N HIS A 73 8.69 10.94 -8.14
CA HIS A 73 8.50 12.25 -7.50
C HIS A 73 7.84 13.25 -8.46
N ARG A 74 6.52 13.42 -8.39
CA ARG A 74 5.79 14.48 -9.09
C ARG A 74 5.69 15.72 -8.21
N VAL A 75 6.43 16.76 -8.58
CA VAL A 75 6.29 18.09 -7.98
C VAL A 75 5.20 18.88 -8.72
N LYS A 76 4.27 19.47 -7.97
CA LYS A 76 3.34 20.49 -8.42
C LYS A 76 3.65 21.79 -7.67
N PRO A 77 4.20 22.83 -8.32
CA PRO A 77 4.48 24.10 -7.66
C PRO A 77 3.19 24.81 -7.23
N GLY A 78 3.29 25.67 -6.23
CA GLY A 78 2.21 26.58 -5.85
C GLY A 78 1.80 27.50 -6.99
N ALA A 79 0.51 27.85 -7.05
CA ALA A 79 -0.05 28.65 -8.15
C ALA A 79 0.40 30.14 -8.16
N TRP A 80 1.05 30.58 -7.08
CA TRP A 80 1.64 31.92 -6.92
C TRP A 80 2.78 31.85 -5.89
N PRO A 81 3.70 32.84 -5.84
CA PRO A 81 4.74 32.92 -4.82
C PRO A 81 4.18 32.84 -3.39
N GLY A 82 4.69 31.92 -2.58
CA GLY A 82 4.20 31.65 -1.22
C GLY A 82 2.98 30.73 -1.12
N GLY A 83 2.34 30.36 -2.24
CA GLY A 83 1.30 29.33 -2.26
C GLY A 83 1.85 27.93 -1.97
N PRO A 84 1.04 27.00 -1.44
CA PRO A 84 1.50 25.66 -1.09
C PRO A 84 1.97 24.90 -2.32
N SER A 85 3.17 24.33 -2.24
CA SER A 85 3.68 23.39 -3.24
C SER A 85 3.43 21.97 -2.80
N ARG A 86 3.22 21.04 -3.74
CA ARG A 86 2.89 19.65 -3.45
C ARG A 86 3.89 18.70 -4.08
N VAL A 87 4.38 17.73 -3.32
CA VAL A 87 5.18 16.60 -3.81
C VAL A 87 4.35 15.34 -3.64
N ASP A 88 3.98 14.72 -4.74
CA ASP A 88 3.36 13.39 -4.78
C ASP A 88 4.42 12.35 -5.16
N TYR A 89 4.44 11.22 -4.46
CA TYR A 89 5.17 10.02 -4.87
C TYR A 89 4.39 8.76 -4.48
N THR A 90 4.84 7.61 -4.98
CA THR A 90 4.17 6.33 -4.75
C THR A 90 5.15 5.34 -4.15
N MET A 91 4.72 4.55 -3.17
CA MET A 91 5.48 3.45 -2.62
C MET A 91 4.78 2.12 -2.92
N ARG A 92 5.53 1.06 -3.21
CA ARG A 92 5.00 -0.30 -3.35
C ARG A 92 5.57 -1.16 -2.23
N TYR A 93 4.71 -1.90 -1.55
CA TYR A 93 5.09 -2.93 -0.59
C TYR A 93 4.82 -4.27 -1.26
N LEU A 94 5.88 -4.95 -1.72
CA LEU A 94 5.85 -6.15 -2.56
C LEU A 94 6.05 -7.39 -1.69
N TYR A 95 5.29 -8.46 -1.93
CA TYR A 95 5.44 -9.73 -1.22
C TYR A 95 6.02 -10.83 -2.10
N ARG A 96 7.04 -11.53 -1.60
CA ARG A 96 7.61 -12.77 -2.14
C ARG A 96 7.71 -13.83 -1.05
N GLU A 97 7.72 -15.11 -1.43
CA GLU A 97 7.96 -16.20 -0.45
C GLU A 97 9.44 -16.31 -0.06
N ALA A 98 10.35 -15.94 -0.96
CA ALA A 98 11.78 -15.85 -0.71
C ALA A 98 12.44 -14.78 -1.58
N ILE A 99 13.69 -14.44 -1.25
CA ILE A 99 14.55 -13.57 -2.06
C ILE A 99 14.65 -14.12 -3.49
N ASN A 100 14.59 -13.23 -4.49
CA ASN A 100 14.64 -13.56 -5.92
C ASN A 100 13.55 -14.53 -6.43
N THR A 101 12.43 -14.66 -5.71
CA THR A 101 11.22 -15.34 -6.21
C THR A 101 10.19 -14.34 -6.71
N GLU A 102 9.21 -14.80 -7.49
CA GLU A 102 8.20 -13.92 -8.09
C GLU A 102 7.38 -13.11 -7.07
N ILE A 103 7.00 -11.89 -7.45
CA ILE A 103 6.10 -11.05 -6.64
C ILE A 103 4.68 -11.63 -6.70
N LEU A 104 4.11 -11.93 -5.53
CA LEU A 104 2.80 -12.55 -5.37
C LEU A 104 1.72 -11.57 -4.90
N GLY A 105 2.10 -10.42 -4.37
CA GLY A 105 1.17 -9.38 -3.92
C GLY A 105 1.84 -8.04 -3.71
N VAL A 106 1.02 -7.00 -3.68
CA VAL A 106 1.45 -5.60 -3.59
C VAL A 106 0.43 -4.76 -2.83
N VAL A 107 0.91 -3.85 -1.98
CA VAL A 107 0.14 -2.68 -1.52
C VAL A 107 0.78 -1.43 -2.11
N LEU A 108 -0.02 -0.65 -2.83
CA LEU A 108 0.36 0.63 -3.42
C LEU A 108 -0.06 1.76 -2.48
N LEU A 109 0.91 2.50 -1.97
CA LEU A 109 0.73 3.61 -1.05
C LEU A 109 1.06 4.92 -1.77
N LYS A 110 0.07 5.78 -1.98
CA LYS A 110 0.31 7.13 -2.48
C LYS A 110 0.64 8.06 -1.31
N VAL A 111 1.73 8.81 -1.43
CA VAL A 111 2.14 9.79 -0.44
C VAL A 111 2.12 11.18 -1.05
N SER A 112 1.54 12.14 -0.34
CA SER A 112 1.39 13.53 -0.75
C SER A 112 1.89 14.45 0.36
N HIS A 113 2.93 15.24 0.08
CA HIS A 113 3.42 16.29 0.96
C HIS A 113 2.96 17.64 0.45
N GLU A 114 2.16 18.36 1.22
CA GLU A 114 1.82 19.76 0.96
C GLU A 114 2.71 20.66 1.82
N ILE A 115 3.46 21.55 1.17
CA ILE A 115 4.51 22.39 1.76
C ILE A 115 4.04 23.84 1.68
N HIS A 116 3.61 24.39 2.81
CA HIS A 116 3.16 25.77 2.95
C HIS A 116 4.33 26.67 3.32
N GLY A 117 4.52 27.77 2.58
CA GLY A 117 5.40 28.85 3.01
C GLY A 117 4.75 29.65 4.13
N VAL A 118 5.44 29.79 5.26
CA VAL A 118 5.02 30.66 6.39
C VAL A 118 6.09 31.72 6.64
N SER A 119 5.76 32.82 7.32
CA SER A 119 6.59 34.03 7.41
C SER A 119 8.05 33.83 7.89
N LYS A 120 8.41 32.69 8.47
CA LYS A 120 9.76 32.34 8.94
C LYS A 120 10.17 30.88 8.67
N GLY A 121 9.54 30.19 7.72
CA GLY A 121 9.87 28.78 7.43
C GLY A 121 8.85 28.07 6.55
N PHE A 122 8.84 26.73 6.63
CA PHE A 122 7.89 25.88 5.92
C PHE A 122 7.11 25.01 6.91
N GLN A 123 5.82 24.83 6.65
CA GLN A 123 5.01 23.81 7.31
C GLN A 123 4.67 22.72 6.30
N THR A 124 4.92 21.46 6.65
CA THR A 124 4.63 20.32 5.78
C THR A 124 3.46 19.51 6.36
N VAL A 125 2.44 19.27 5.55
CA VAL A 125 1.35 18.34 5.83
C VAL A 125 1.57 17.09 4.98
N CYS A 126 1.80 15.95 5.62
CA CYS A 126 1.89 14.66 4.94
C CYS A 126 0.51 13.98 4.92
N LYS A 127 0.08 13.49 3.77
CA LYS A 127 -1.09 12.63 3.63
C LYS A 127 -0.69 11.34 2.93
N LYS A 128 -0.89 10.22 3.60
CA LYS A 128 -0.61 8.86 3.09
C LYS A 128 -1.93 8.17 2.78
N VAL A 129 -2.05 7.55 1.61
CA VAL A 129 -3.30 6.93 1.14
C VAL A 129 -3.01 5.59 0.48
N ILE A 130 -3.58 4.49 1.00
CA ILE A 130 -3.54 3.19 0.32
C ILE A 130 -4.37 3.30 -0.97
N GLN A 131 -3.68 3.33 -2.10
CA GLN A 131 -4.26 3.51 -3.44
C GLN A 131 -4.67 2.17 -4.06
N SER A 132 -3.98 1.07 -3.78
CA SER A 132 -4.31 -0.26 -4.32
C SER A 132 -3.78 -1.38 -3.43
N ILE A 133 -4.46 -2.52 -3.45
CA ILE A 133 -4.02 -3.78 -2.83
C ILE A 133 -4.31 -4.88 -3.85
N TYR A 134 -3.31 -5.66 -4.21
CA TYR A 134 -3.46 -6.78 -5.14
C TYR A 134 -2.67 -8.00 -4.65
N VAL A 135 -3.23 -9.18 -4.92
CA VAL A 135 -2.58 -10.48 -4.66
C VAL A 135 -2.91 -11.36 -5.86
N ARG A 136 -1.90 -11.97 -6.46
CA ARG A 136 -2.04 -12.84 -7.64
C ARG A 136 -3.11 -13.91 -7.40
N PRO A 137 -4.06 -14.14 -8.33
CA PRO A 137 -5.23 -15.00 -8.11
C PRO A 137 -4.93 -16.38 -7.50
N SER A 138 -3.88 -17.06 -7.99
CA SER A 138 -3.43 -18.38 -7.51
C SER A 138 -2.90 -18.39 -6.06
N ASN A 139 -2.65 -17.21 -5.47
CA ASN A 139 -2.06 -17.04 -4.14
C ASN A 139 -3.01 -16.34 -3.14
N GLN A 140 -4.27 -16.13 -3.51
CA GLN A 140 -5.27 -15.54 -2.63
C GLN A 140 -5.69 -16.52 -1.52
N GLY A 141 -6.28 -16.00 -0.43
CA GLY A 141 -6.55 -16.78 0.79
C GLY A 141 -5.31 -17.03 1.67
N ARG A 142 -4.09 -17.00 1.12
CA ARG A 142 -2.80 -17.29 1.82
C ARG A 142 -2.33 -16.21 2.80
N GLY A 143 -3.18 -15.23 3.13
CA GLY A 143 -2.91 -14.17 4.11
C GLY A 143 -2.03 -12.99 3.62
N ILE A 144 -1.51 -13.03 2.40
CA ILE A 144 -0.53 -12.05 1.85
C ILE A 144 -0.95 -10.59 2.06
N ALA A 145 -2.19 -10.22 1.71
CA ALA A 145 -2.68 -8.86 1.90
C ALA A 145 -2.68 -8.41 3.37
N ARG A 146 -2.94 -9.32 4.33
CA ARG A 146 -2.95 -9.02 5.77
C ARG A 146 -1.54 -8.86 6.35
N ILE A 147 -0.55 -9.51 5.73
CA ILE A 147 0.87 -9.32 6.02
C ILE A 147 1.32 -7.94 5.52
N LEU A 148 1.09 -7.63 4.24
CA LEU A 148 1.50 -6.34 3.67
C LEU A 148 0.81 -5.15 4.35
N LEU A 149 -0.49 -5.25 4.68
CA LEU A 149 -1.19 -4.21 5.42
C LEU A 149 -0.65 -4.01 6.85
N ALA A 150 -0.18 -5.07 7.52
CA ALA A 150 0.45 -4.92 8.83
C ALA A 150 1.74 -4.08 8.73
N VAL A 151 2.60 -4.38 7.74
CA VAL A 151 3.83 -3.62 7.49
C VAL A 151 3.54 -2.15 7.16
N VAL A 152 2.53 -1.89 6.32
CA VAL A 152 2.13 -0.51 5.97
C VAL A 152 1.60 0.24 7.19
N LEU A 153 0.80 -0.39 8.06
CA LEU A 153 0.29 0.27 9.28
C LEU A 153 1.36 0.46 10.35
N GLU A 154 2.37 -0.42 10.42
CA GLU A 154 3.52 -0.27 11.31
C GLU A 154 4.41 0.90 10.89
N ALA A 155 4.70 1.04 9.58
CA ALA A 155 5.50 2.14 9.03
C ALA A 155 4.73 3.47 8.90
N ALA A 156 3.40 3.42 8.73
CA ALA A 156 2.54 4.57 8.45
C ALA A 156 1.18 4.44 9.19
N PRO A 157 1.14 4.60 10.52
CA PRO A 157 -0.08 4.45 11.31
C PRO A 157 -1.15 5.53 11.04
N ASP A 158 -0.77 6.65 10.42
CA ASP A 158 -1.66 7.74 9.97
C ASP A 158 -2.26 7.50 8.57
N VAL A 159 -2.00 6.35 7.96
CA VAL A 159 -2.45 6.06 6.59
C VAL A 159 -3.97 5.98 6.47
N CYS A 160 -4.50 6.72 5.50
CA CYS A 160 -5.90 6.62 5.10
C CYS A 160 -6.06 5.54 4.01
N VAL A 161 -7.23 4.94 3.90
CA VAL A 161 -7.58 4.13 2.71
C VAL A 161 -8.19 5.06 1.64
N HIS A 162 -7.90 4.85 0.35
CA HIS A 162 -8.51 5.70 -0.69
C HIS A 162 -10.04 5.46 -0.74
N PRO A 163 -10.90 6.48 -1.01
CA PRO A 163 -12.35 6.30 -1.27
C PRO A 163 -12.73 5.28 -2.36
N GLN A 164 -11.75 4.77 -3.11
CA GLN A 164 -11.94 3.67 -4.07
C GLN A 164 -12.16 2.31 -3.38
N PHE A 165 -11.87 2.21 -2.07
CA PHE A 165 -11.95 1.00 -1.24
C PHE A 165 -13.05 1.08 -0.16
N SER A 166 -14.28 1.42 -0.55
CA SER A 166 -15.51 1.06 0.16
C SER A 166 -16.68 1.07 -0.87
N VAL A 167 -17.71 0.22 -0.80
CA VAL A 167 -17.98 -0.99 -0.02
C VAL A 167 -16.80 -1.97 -0.12
N GLU A 168 -16.20 -2.07 -1.31
CA GLU A 168 -15.27 -3.09 -1.77
C GLU A 168 -13.98 -3.33 -0.95
N GLY A 169 -13.61 -2.47 0.01
CA GLY A 169 -12.59 -2.80 1.02
C GLY A 169 -13.01 -4.01 1.87
N ALA A 170 -14.33 -4.20 2.04
CA ALA A 170 -14.96 -5.40 2.54
C ALA A 170 -14.75 -6.66 1.64
N ARG A 171 -13.92 -6.59 0.56
CA ARG A 171 -13.60 -7.68 -0.41
C ARG A 171 -12.37 -8.48 -0.07
N LEU A 172 -11.54 -7.93 0.81
CA LEU A 172 -10.51 -8.70 1.53
C LEU A 172 -11.13 -9.90 2.29
N PHE A 173 -12.47 -9.94 2.38
CA PHE A 173 -13.31 -10.89 3.11
C PHE A 173 -14.35 -11.64 2.24
N GLY A 174 -14.40 -11.43 0.91
CA GLY A 174 -15.32 -12.10 -0.04
C GLY A 174 -16.81 -11.74 0.09
N PHE A 175 -17.26 -10.69 -0.63
CA PHE A 175 -18.63 -10.15 -0.56
C PHE A 175 -19.20 -9.69 -1.93
N ASP A 176 -20.25 -8.83 -1.99
CA ASP A 176 -20.87 -8.29 -3.21
C ASP A 176 -21.47 -6.86 -3.06
N ARG A 177 -21.69 -5.98 -4.08
CA ARG A 177 -21.75 -6.03 -5.58
C ARG A 177 -21.44 -4.62 -6.17
N GLU A 178 -21.05 -4.38 -7.43
CA GLU A 178 -20.61 -5.21 -8.58
C GLU A 178 -19.12 -5.61 -8.51
N GLY A 179 -18.40 -5.14 -7.49
CA GLY A 179 -17.41 -6.05 -6.91
C GLY A 179 -18.18 -7.24 -6.32
N ARG A 180 -18.25 -8.40 -7.00
CA ARG A 180 -18.84 -9.69 -6.53
C ARG A 180 -17.76 -10.76 -6.27
N ARG A 181 -17.83 -11.51 -5.17
CA ARG A 181 -16.86 -12.56 -4.77
C ARG A 181 -17.43 -13.47 -3.66
N GLY A 182 -18.18 -14.50 -4.06
CA GLY A 182 -18.70 -15.55 -3.17
C GLY A 182 -19.94 -15.11 -2.43
#